data_AF-A0A077ZKB9-F1
#
_entry.id   AF-A0A077ZKB9-F1
#
_cell.length_a   1.000
_cell.length_b   1.000
_cell.length_c   1.000
_cell.angle_alpha   90.00
_cell.angle_beta   90.00
_cell.angle_gamma   90.00
#
_symmetry.space_group_name_H-M   'P 1'
#
loop_
_entity.id
_entity.type
_entity.pdbx_description
1 polymer ?
#
loop_
_entity_poly.entity_id
_entity_poly.type
_entity_poly.pdbx_seq_one_letter_code
_entity_poly.pdbx_strand_id
1 'polypeptide(L)'
;MFAGLWLVCEVSGLSFFYMHLLVALITLVVFQMLGGITDFYRSWRGVRAATEFALLLQNWTLSVIFSAGLVAFNNDFDTQLKIWLA
;
A
#
# COMPACT_ATOMS: atom_id res chain seq x y z
N MET A 1 -4.64 4.88 -4.40
CA MET A 1 -4.81 3.51 -3.86
C MET A 1 -6.08 2.84 -4.37
N PHE A 2 -7.27 3.27 -3.97
CA PHE A 2 -8.53 2.59 -4.36
C PHE A 2 -8.77 2.53 -5.87
N ALA A 3 -8.60 3.65 -6.59
CA ALA A 3 -8.72 3.67 -8.05
C ALA A 3 -7.70 2.76 -8.74
N GLY A 4 -6.48 2.68 -8.20
CA GLY A 4 -5.44 1.78 -8.72
C GLY A 4 -5.81 0.32 -8.49
N LEU A 5 -6.26 -0.04 -7.29
CA LEU A 5 -6.72 -1.40 -6.99
C LEU A 5 -7.95 -1.78 -7.81
N TRP A 6 -8.90 -0.87 -7.99
CA TRP A 6 -10.05 -1.08 -8.86
C TRP A 6 -9.61 -1.34 -10.30
N LEU A 7 -8.70 -0.53 -10.84
CA LEU A 7 -8.15 -0.73 -12.19
C LEU A 7 -7.44 -2.07 -12.32
N VAL A 8 -6.65 -2.49 -11.32
CA VAL A 8 -6.01 -3.81 -11.32
C VAL A 8 -7.05 -4.93 -11.28
N CYS A 9 -8.13 -4.77 -10.49
CA CYS A 9 -9.22 -5.75 -10.44
C CYS A 9 -9.94 -5.86 -11.79
N GLU A 10 -10.27 -4.73 -12.43
CA GLU A 10 -10.90 -4.70 -13.76
C GLU A 10 -10.01 -5.35 -14.82
N VAL A 11 -8.72 -5.01 -14.87
CA VAL A 11 -7.75 -5.61 -15.80
C VAL A 11 -7.58 -7.10 -15.56
N SER A 12 -7.69 -7.54 -14.30
CA SER A 12 -7.58 -8.95 -13.91
C SER A 12 -8.89 -9.74 -14.06
N GLY A 13 -9.99 -9.08 -14.47
CA GLY A 13 -11.32 -9.71 -14.54
C GLY A 13 -11.88 -10.13 -13.18
N LEU A 14 -11.44 -9.50 -12.10
CA LEU A 14 -11.87 -9.78 -10.73
C LEU A 14 -12.91 -8.76 -10.27
N SER A 15 -13.96 -9.22 -9.59
CA SER A 15 -14.89 -8.31 -8.95
C SER A 15 -14.26 -7.69 -7.70
N PHE A 16 -14.38 -6.37 -7.55
CA PHE A 16 -13.87 -5.64 -6.40
C PHE A 16 -14.67 -5.99 -5.13
N PHE A 17 -14.22 -7.00 -4.39
CA PHE A 17 -14.82 -7.44 -3.12
C PHE A 17 -14.20 -6.76 -1.89
N TYR A 18 -14.86 -6.92 -0.74
CA TYR A 18 -14.42 -6.40 0.56
C TYR A 18 -13.00 -6.83 0.96
N MET A 19 -12.53 -8.00 0.49
CA MET A 19 -11.14 -8.45 0.72
C MET A 19 -10.11 -7.51 0.06
N HIS A 20 -10.37 -7.04 -1.16
CA HIS A 20 -9.49 -6.07 -1.85
C HIS A 20 -9.48 -4.73 -1.12
N LEU A 21 -10.65 -4.31 -0.61
CA LEU A 21 -10.75 -3.11 0.21
C LEU A 21 -9.97 -3.26 1.52
N LEU A 22 -10.07 -4.42 2.19
CA LEU A 22 -9.34 -4.71 3.42
C LEU A 22 -7.82 -4.67 3.19
N VAL A 23 -7.32 -5.27 2.11
CA VAL A 23 -5.91 -5.18 1.70
C VAL A 23 -5.47 -3.73 1.50
N ALA A 24 -6.31 -2.93 0.85
CA ALA A 24 -6.06 -1.50 0.66
C ALA A 24 -5.91 -0.78 2.02
N LEU A 25 -6.84 -1.03 2.94
CA LEU A 25 -6.85 -0.42 4.25
C LEU A 25 -5.64 -0.85 5.10
N ILE A 26 -5.27 -2.14 5.08
CA ILE A 26 -4.07 -2.64 5.76
C ILE A 26 -2.83 -1.91 5.22
N THR A 27 -2.69 -1.82 3.90
CA THR A 27 -1.55 -1.15 3.26
C THR A 27 -1.49 0.32 3.63
N LEU A 28 -2.63 1.01 3.71
CA LEU A 28 -2.72 2.41 4.13
C LEU A 28 -2.29 2.60 5.60
N VAL A 29 -2.73 1.71 6.49
CA VAL A 29 -2.36 1.75 7.91
C VAL A 29 -0.85 1.53 8.08
N VAL A 30 -0.29 0.55 7.40
CA VAL A 30 1.17 0.30 7.41
C VAL A 30 1.94 1.52 6.89
N PHE A 31 1.47 2.13 5.80
CA PHE A 31 2.08 3.35 5.26
C PHE A 31 2.10 4.50 6.25
N GLN A 32 1.00 4.71 6.97
CA GLN A 32 0.90 5.71 8.03
C GLN A 32 1.79 5.37 9.23
N MET A 33 1.99 4.10 9.55
CA MET A 33 2.89 3.68 10.64
C MET A 33 4.37 3.90 10.29
N LEU A 34 4.78 3.66 9.04
CA LEU A 34 6.15 3.91 8.59
C LEU A 34 6.48 5.40 8.52
N GLY A 35 5.55 6.19 7.95
CA GLY A 35 5.77 7.61 7.69
C GLY A 35 5.35 8.56 8.81
N GLY A 36 4.41 8.18 9.67
CA GLY A 36 3.61 9.07 10.55
C GLY A 36 4.28 10.33 11.12
N ILE A 37 4.66 10.29 12.40
CA ILE A 37 5.18 11.47 13.12
C ILE A 37 6.50 11.96 12.49
N THR A 38 7.29 11.05 11.92
CA THR A 38 8.58 11.37 11.29
C THR A 38 8.41 12.25 10.05
N ASP A 39 7.46 11.94 9.17
CA ASP A 39 7.15 12.74 7.98
C ASP A 39 6.51 14.07 8.37
N PHE A 40 5.67 14.09 9.40
CA PHE A 40 5.13 15.34 9.94
C PHE A 40 6.26 16.27 10.42
N TYR A 41 7.18 15.77 11.25
CA TYR A 41 8.32 16.55 11.74
C TYR A 41 9.19 17.07 10.59
N ARG A 42 9.44 16.24 9.58
CA ARG A 42 10.26 16.57 8.42
C ARG A 42 9.63 17.63 7.52
N SER A 43 8.33 17.50 7.24
CA SER A 43 7.59 18.46 6.42
C SER A 43 7.53 19.85 7.05
N TRP A 44 7.41 19.93 8.39
CA TRP A 44 7.47 21.21 9.09
C TRP A 44 8.85 21.90 8.95
N ARG A 45 9.94 21.15 8.83
CA ARG A 45 11.29 21.71 8.62
C ARG A 45 11.55 22.22 7.20
N GLY A 46 10.61 22.06 6.27
CA GLY A 46 10.75 22.56 4.90
C GLY A 46 11.76 21.77 4.06
N VAL A 47 11.75 20.44 4.19
CA VAL A 47 12.60 19.56 3.39
C VAL A 47 12.24 19.65 1.89
N ARG A 48 13.23 19.42 1.01
CA ARG A 48 13.06 19.55 -0.45
C ARG A 48 11.94 18.61 -0.94
N ALA A 49 11.11 19.08 -1.86
CA ALA A 49 10.04 18.27 -2.45
C ALA A 49 10.56 16.97 -3.08
N ALA A 50 11.74 16.97 -3.71
CA ALA A 50 12.33 15.76 -4.29
C ALA A 50 12.62 14.68 -3.22
N THR A 51 13.11 15.07 -2.05
CA THR A 51 13.33 14.15 -0.93
C THR A 51 12.01 13.67 -0.31
N GLU A 52 10.98 14.51 -0.27
CA GLU A 52 9.62 14.10 0.12
C GLU A 52 9.11 12.99 -0.81
N PHE A 53 9.17 13.19 -2.14
CA PHE A 53 8.71 12.19 -3.10
C PHE A 53 9.49 10.88 -3.02
N ALA A 54 10.82 10.93 -2.88
CA ALA A 54 11.64 9.73 -2.74
C ALA A 54 11.26 8.92 -1.50
N LEU A 55 11.03 9.58 -0.36
CA LEU A 55 10.62 8.92 0.89
C LEU A 55 9.20 8.39 0.81
N LEU A 56 8.27 9.09 0.17
CA LEU A 56 6.91 8.58 -0.06
C LEU A 56 6.92 7.30 -0.91
N LEU A 57 7.73 7.26 -1.98
CA LEU A 57 7.90 6.05 -2.81
C LEU A 57 8.54 4.90 -2.02
N GLN A 58 9.55 5.20 -1.19
CA GLN A 58 10.17 4.21 -0.31
C GLN A 58 9.16 3.66 0.72
N ASN A 59 8.42 4.53 1.41
CA ASN A 59 7.42 4.12 2.39
C ASN A 59 6.29 3.33 1.72
N TRP A 60 5.90 3.70 0.50
CA TRP A 60 4.88 2.97 -0.28
C TRP A 60 5.33 1.55 -0.61
N THR A 61 6.54 1.40 -1.16
CA THR A 61 7.09 0.08 -1.53
C THR A 61 7.26 -0.81 -0.30
N LEU A 62 7.79 -0.29 0.81
CA LEU A 62 7.89 -1.02 2.07
C LEU A 62 6.52 -1.42 2.61
N SER A 63 5.51 -0.56 2.50
CA SER A 63 4.16 -0.86 2.97
C SER A 63 3.50 -2.00 2.20
N VAL A 64 3.70 -2.04 0.88
CA VAL A 64 3.21 -3.13 0.03
C VAL A 64 3.88 -4.45 0.40
N ILE A 65 5.21 -4.47 0.52
CA ILE A 65 5.97 -5.69 0.88
C ILE A 65 5.56 -6.20 2.26
N PHE A 66 5.48 -5.31 3.25
CA PHE A 66 5.12 -5.68 4.61
C PHE A 66 3.67 -6.18 4.70
N SER A 67 2.73 -5.49 4.03
CA SER A 67 1.33 -5.91 3.97
C SER A 67 1.15 -7.26 3.28
N ALA A 68 1.90 -7.52 2.20
CA ALA A 68 1.93 -8.82 1.56
C ALA A 68 2.40 -9.91 2.53
N GLY A 69 3.44 -9.64 3.33
CA GLY A 69 3.90 -10.55 4.38
C GLY A 69 2.86 -10.79 5.49
N LEU A 70 2.14 -9.75 5.93
CA LEU A 70 1.07 -9.90 6.93
C LEU A 70 -0.10 -10.75 6.42
N VAL A 71 -0.49 -10.50 5.17
CA VAL A 71 -1.64 -11.13 4.54
C VAL A 71 -1.35 -12.58 4.13
N ALA A 72 -0.08 -12.92 3.88
CA ALA A 72 0.37 -14.27 3.51
C ALA A 72 0.03 -15.37 4.55
N PHE A 73 -0.23 -15.00 5.80
CA PHE A 73 -0.62 -15.97 6.84
C PHE A 73 -2.10 -16.38 6.79
N ASN A 74 -2.93 -15.68 6.01
CA ASN A 74 -4.34 -15.97 5.91
C ASN A 74 -4.69 -16.50 4.50
N ASN A 75 -5.14 -17.76 4.46
CA ASN A 75 -5.50 -18.46 3.23
C ASN A 75 -6.64 -17.80 2.45
N ASP A 76 -7.47 -16.96 3.10
CA ASP A 76 -8.52 -16.19 2.43
C ASP A 76 -7.95 -15.24 1.36
N PHE A 77 -6.67 -14.89 1.45
CA PHE A 77 -5.97 -14.02 0.51
C PHE A 77 -5.02 -14.78 -0.45
N ASP A 78 -4.88 -16.10 -0.30
CA ASP A 78 -3.90 -16.94 -1.02
C ASP A 78 -4.06 -16.87 -2.55
N THR A 79 -5.27 -16.55 -3.01
CA THR A 79 -5.57 -16.36 -4.45
C THR A 79 -4.96 -15.09 -5.06
N GLN A 80 -4.37 -14.19 -4.28
CA GLN A 80 -4.07 -12.82 -4.72
C GLN A 80 -2.59 -12.48 -4.95
N LEU A 81 -1.63 -13.38 -4.73
CA LEU A 81 -0.21 -13.09 -5.04
C LEU A 81 -0.01 -12.66 -6.51
N LYS A 82 -0.87 -13.15 -7.41
CA LYS A 82 -0.91 -12.77 -8.83
C LYS A 82 -1.33 -11.30 -9.06
N ILE A 83 -2.12 -10.72 -8.17
CA ILE A 83 -2.60 -9.32 -8.23
C ILE A 83 -1.47 -8.35 -7.86
N TRP A 84 -0.59 -8.74 -6.93
CA TRP A 84 0.52 -7.88 -6.49
C TRP A 84 1.65 -7.73 -7.52
N LEU A 85 1.74 -8.66 -8.48
CA LEU A 85 2.77 -8.68 -9.53
C LEU A 85 2.26 -8.25 -10.91
N ALA A 86 0.96 -8.02 -11.07
CA ALA A 86 0.34 -7.58 -12.33
C ALA A 86 0.30 -6.05 -12.41
#